data_AF-A0A917U7Q1-F1
#
_entry.id   AF-A0A917U7Q1-F1
#
_cell.length_a   1.000
_cell.length_b   1.000
_cell.length_c   1.000
_cell.angle_alpha   90.00
_cell.angle_beta   90.00
_cell.angle_gamma   90.00
#
_symmetry.space_group_name_H-M   'P 1'
#
loop_
_entity.id
_entity.type
_entity.pdbx_description
1 polymer ?
#
loop_
_entity_poly.entity_id
_entity_poly.type
_entity_poly.pdbx_seq_one_letter_code
_entity_poly.pdbx_strand_id
1 'polypeptide(L)'
;MSRRPPVAPAPSGVNRRIILSFLASAAGAIGFAVTYGLGGHTQWEGVCLAVAFAGLAIGLAIWGRRLVPVGGYVEEHEGFTPPPDEKPLTAAALSAPDSPIRRRGLLAALGLALTALGVAALFPLRSLLPWDRARPVRARMETPWGPGVRLLTAGGQPLRPGDVPAGTVVGVFPEGGTDAGDAPAFAVRLQPERFTRPPSAGHLDGLVVYSLLCTHAGCPVRLYLKGTGRMLCPCHQSSFDLFADAEPVAGPAARRLPGLPVAVDADGYLRATGDFTAPPGAGFWNRP
;
A
#
# COMPACT_ATOMS: atom_id res chain seq x y z
N MET A 1 -39.92 -50.33 -23.79
CA MET A 1 -40.35 -48.96 -24.17
C MET A 1 -40.90 -48.26 -22.93
N SER A 2 -40.08 -47.47 -22.24
CA SER A 2 -40.57 -46.62 -21.14
C SER A 2 -41.32 -45.43 -21.73
N ARG A 3 -42.64 -45.38 -21.56
CA ARG A 3 -43.45 -44.22 -21.97
C ARG A 3 -43.08 -43.07 -21.03
N ARG A 4 -42.46 -42.01 -21.57
CA ARG A 4 -42.25 -40.77 -20.82
C ARG A 4 -43.60 -40.31 -20.26
N PRO A 5 -43.70 -39.97 -18.96
CA PRO A 5 -44.92 -39.41 -18.40
C PRO A 5 -45.30 -38.12 -19.15
N PRO A 6 -46.60 -37.83 -19.31
CA PRO A 6 -47.06 -36.61 -19.99
C PRO A 6 -46.53 -35.37 -19.26
N VAL A 7 -45.98 -34.42 -20.03
CA VAL A 7 -45.49 -33.15 -19.50
C VAL A 7 -46.69 -32.31 -19.05
N ALA A 8 -46.74 -31.97 -17.77
CA ALA A 8 -47.77 -31.09 -17.25
C ALA A 8 -47.67 -29.69 -17.91
N PRO A 9 -48.80 -29.06 -18.31
CA PRO A 9 -48.77 -27.73 -18.89
C PRO A 9 -48.22 -26.72 -17.87
N ALA A 10 -47.29 -25.85 -18.30
CA ALA A 10 -46.73 -24.81 -17.45
C ALA A 10 -47.84 -23.84 -16.98
N PRO A 11 -47.80 -23.37 -15.72
CA PRO A 11 -48.78 -22.41 -15.22
C PRO A 11 -48.79 -21.13 -16.07
N SER A 12 -49.98 -20.56 -16.27
CA SER A 12 -50.14 -19.35 -17.09
C SER A 12 -49.29 -18.21 -16.54
N GLY A 13 -48.58 -17.51 -17.45
CA GLY A 13 -47.76 -16.35 -17.10
C GLY A 13 -46.31 -16.63 -16.66
N VAL A 14 -45.86 -17.88 -16.57
CA VAL A 14 -44.44 -18.20 -16.27
C VAL A 14 -43.50 -17.63 -17.34
N ASN A 15 -43.81 -17.85 -18.62
CA ASN A 15 -43.01 -17.32 -19.73
C ASN A 15 -42.91 -15.80 -19.67
N ARG A 16 -44.01 -15.11 -19.37
CA ARG A 16 -44.03 -13.65 -19.23
C ARG A 16 -43.09 -13.17 -18.12
N ARG A 17 -43.06 -13.84 -16.97
CA ARG A 17 -42.16 -13.48 -15.85
C ARG A 17 -40.69 -13.68 -16.19
N ILE A 18 -40.34 -14.78 -16.88
CA ILE A 18 -38.97 -15.04 -17.35
C ILE A 18 -38.53 -13.93 -18.32
N ILE A 19 -39.37 -13.65 -19.34
CA ILE A 19 -39.09 -12.61 -20.34
C ILE A 19 -38.91 -11.25 -19.68
N LEU A 20 -39.80 -10.85 -18.76
CA LEU A 20 -39.67 -9.57 -18.04
C LEU A 20 -38.38 -9.48 -17.21
N SER A 21 -37.94 -10.58 -16.61
CA SER A 21 -36.70 -10.63 -15.82
C SER A 21 -35.46 -10.45 -16.71
N PHE A 22 -35.45 -11.07 -17.89
CA PHE A 22 -34.37 -10.90 -18.87
C PHE A 22 -34.39 -9.52 -19.55
N LEU A 23 -35.57 -8.93 -19.79
CA LEU A 23 -35.66 -7.55 -20.27
C LEU A 23 -35.16 -6.55 -19.23
N ALA A 24 -35.48 -6.74 -17.94
CA ALA A 24 -34.91 -5.95 -16.86
C ALA A 24 -33.39 -6.09 -16.79
N SER A 25 -32.88 -7.32 -16.98
CA SER A 25 -31.45 -7.59 -17.05
C SER A 25 -30.75 -6.81 -18.17
N ALA A 26 -31.31 -6.86 -19.38
CA ALA A 26 -30.81 -6.13 -20.54
C ALA A 26 -30.86 -4.61 -20.33
N ALA A 27 -31.96 -4.09 -19.75
CA ALA A 27 -32.09 -2.66 -19.44
C ALA A 27 -31.04 -2.20 -18.42
N GLY A 28 -30.75 -3.01 -17.38
CA GLY A 28 -29.67 -2.75 -16.44
C GLY A 28 -28.30 -2.72 -17.11
N ALA A 29 -28.00 -3.69 -17.98
CA ALA A 29 -26.72 -3.74 -18.70
C ALA A 29 -26.52 -2.57 -19.66
N ILE A 30 -27.57 -2.17 -20.39
CA ILE A 30 -27.55 -0.99 -21.27
C ILE A 30 -27.38 0.28 -20.43
N GLY A 31 -28.13 0.41 -19.32
CA GLY A 31 -27.99 1.55 -18.41
C GLY A 31 -26.59 1.66 -17.83
N PHE A 32 -25.93 0.55 -17.52
CA PHE A 32 -24.54 0.53 -17.08
C PHE A 32 -23.60 1.02 -18.18
N ALA A 33 -23.70 0.47 -19.39
CA ALA A 33 -22.84 0.84 -20.51
C ALA A 33 -22.96 2.32 -20.89
N VAL A 34 -24.18 2.87 -20.88
CA VAL A 34 -24.44 4.29 -21.13
C VAL A 34 -23.88 5.16 -20.00
N THR A 35 -24.16 4.81 -18.74
CA THR A 35 -23.68 5.58 -17.58
C THR A 35 -22.15 5.61 -17.55
N TYR A 36 -21.50 4.47 -17.74
CA TYR A 36 -20.05 4.36 -17.78
C TYR A 36 -19.44 5.11 -18.97
N GLY A 37 -20.02 4.94 -20.17
CA GLY A 37 -19.54 5.58 -21.39
C GLY A 37 -19.65 7.11 -21.38
N LEU A 38 -20.62 7.65 -20.63
CA LEU A 38 -20.81 9.09 -20.44
C LEU A 38 -20.09 9.65 -19.19
N GLY A 39 -19.35 8.83 -18.45
CA GLY A 39 -18.67 9.25 -17.21
C GLY A 39 -19.62 9.65 -16.09
N GLY A 40 -20.76 8.94 -15.97
CA GLY A 40 -21.77 9.18 -14.95
C GLY A 40 -21.33 8.82 -13.52
N HIS A 41 -22.20 9.09 -12.54
CA HIS A 41 -21.89 8.77 -11.15
C HIS A 41 -21.82 7.26 -10.89
N THR A 42 -20.83 6.82 -10.12
CA THR A 42 -20.59 5.41 -9.76
C THR A 42 -21.78 4.75 -9.04
N GLN A 43 -22.62 5.53 -8.34
CA GLN A 43 -23.85 5.01 -7.73
C GLN A 43 -24.84 4.49 -8.77
N TRP A 44 -24.97 5.18 -9.92
CA TRP A 44 -25.85 4.75 -11.00
C TRP A 44 -25.29 3.53 -11.73
N GLU A 45 -23.97 3.46 -11.90
CA GLU A 45 -23.31 2.26 -12.43
C GLU A 45 -23.61 1.03 -11.55
N GLY A 46 -23.49 1.19 -10.22
CA GLY A 46 -23.81 0.15 -9.25
C GLY A 46 -25.27 -0.31 -9.31
N VAL A 47 -26.22 0.63 -9.38
CA VAL A 47 -27.65 0.32 -9.52
C VAL A 47 -27.94 -0.41 -10.83
N CYS A 48 -27.39 0.04 -11.94
CA CYS A 48 -27.57 -0.60 -13.25
C CYS A 48 -27.03 -2.03 -13.28
N LEU A 49 -25.84 -2.28 -12.71
CA LEU A 49 -25.29 -3.63 -12.56
C LEU A 49 -26.14 -4.51 -11.64
N ALA A 50 -26.63 -3.97 -10.52
CA ALA A 50 -27.50 -4.71 -9.62
C ALA A 50 -28.80 -5.16 -10.31
N VAL A 51 -29.43 -4.28 -11.09
CA VAL A 51 -30.62 -4.61 -11.90
C VAL A 51 -30.29 -5.63 -12.98
N ALA A 52 -29.13 -5.49 -13.64
CA ALA A 52 -28.67 -6.43 -14.66
C ALA A 52 -28.56 -7.85 -14.11
N PHE A 53 -27.81 -8.04 -13.02
CA PHE A 53 -27.59 -9.36 -12.42
C PHE A 53 -28.83 -9.92 -11.72
N ALA A 54 -29.61 -9.08 -11.02
CA ALA A 54 -30.84 -9.52 -10.38
C ALA A 54 -31.86 -10.03 -11.41
N GLY A 55 -32.05 -9.30 -12.53
CA GLY A 55 -32.92 -9.74 -13.61
C GLY A 55 -32.48 -11.07 -14.23
N LEU A 56 -31.17 -11.25 -14.46
CA LEU A 56 -30.61 -12.49 -14.99
C LEU A 56 -30.81 -13.66 -14.03
N ALA A 57 -30.46 -13.48 -12.76
CA ALA A 57 -30.57 -14.51 -11.73
C ALA A 57 -32.02 -14.93 -11.50
N ILE A 58 -32.95 -13.97 -11.39
CA ILE A 58 -34.39 -14.26 -11.22
C ILE A 58 -34.93 -15.00 -12.45
N GLY A 59 -34.57 -14.55 -13.67
CA GLY A 59 -35.00 -15.20 -14.91
C GLY A 59 -34.53 -16.66 -15.01
N LEU A 60 -33.24 -16.91 -14.75
CA LEU A 60 -32.66 -18.26 -14.75
C LEU A 60 -33.25 -19.14 -13.64
N ALA A 61 -33.48 -18.61 -12.45
CA ALA A 61 -34.07 -19.36 -11.34
C ALA A 61 -35.53 -19.74 -11.59
N ILE A 62 -36.31 -18.91 -12.27
CA ILE A 62 -37.68 -19.24 -12.69
C ILE A 62 -37.65 -20.28 -13.82
N TRP A 63 -36.80 -20.09 -14.82
CA TRP A 63 -36.61 -21.06 -15.91
C TRP A 63 -36.24 -22.44 -15.36
N GLY A 64 -35.15 -22.52 -14.58
CA GLY A 64 -34.64 -23.77 -14.02
C GLY A 64 -35.67 -24.54 -13.20
N ARG A 65 -36.48 -23.85 -12.39
CA ARG A 65 -37.48 -24.50 -11.52
C ARG A 65 -38.79 -24.85 -12.23
N ARG A 66 -39.14 -24.20 -13.33
CA ARG A 66 -40.50 -24.28 -13.92
C ARG A 66 -40.54 -24.85 -15.34
N LEU A 67 -39.45 -24.74 -16.10
CA LEU A 67 -39.40 -25.18 -17.50
C LEU A 67 -38.41 -26.32 -17.74
N VAL A 68 -37.38 -26.48 -16.90
CA VAL A 68 -36.44 -27.61 -17.02
C VAL A 68 -37.13 -28.88 -16.52
N PRO A 69 -37.16 -29.97 -17.31
CA PRO A 69 -37.68 -31.25 -16.86
C PRO A 69 -36.87 -31.74 -15.66
N VAL A 70 -37.51 -31.87 -14.51
CA VAL A 70 -36.88 -32.44 -13.33
C VAL A 70 -37.22 -33.93 -13.33
N GLY A 71 -36.19 -34.76 -13.47
CA GLY A 71 -36.29 -36.21 -13.38
C GLY A 71 -35.23 -36.74 -12.41
N GLY A 72 -35.55 -37.83 -11.71
CA GLY A 72 -34.54 -38.61 -11.03
C GLY A 72 -33.74 -39.38 -12.07
N TYR A 73 -32.54 -38.90 -12.39
CA TYR A 73 -31.57 -39.65 -13.17
C TYR A 73 -30.68 -40.39 -12.18
N VAL A 74 -30.62 -41.72 -12.32
CA VAL A 74 -29.67 -42.56 -11.60
C VAL A 74 -28.60 -42.93 -12.61
N GLU A 75 -27.43 -42.32 -12.48
CA GLU A 75 -26.23 -42.75 -13.17
C GLU A 75 -25.43 -43.66 -12.23
N GLU A 76 -24.96 -44.78 -12.75
CA GLU A 76 -24.09 -45.69 -12.01
C GLU A 76 -22.68 -45.08 -11.99
N HIS A 77 -22.16 -44.83 -10.78
CA HIS A 77 -20.80 -44.31 -10.63
C HIS A 77 -19.82 -45.47 -10.81
N GLU A 78 -19.07 -45.46 -11.92
CA GLU A 78 -17.88 -46.30 -12.05
C GLU A 78 -16.92 -45.91 -10.93
N GLY A 79 -16.83 -46.75 -9.90
CA GLY A 79 -16.07 -46.44 -8.69
C GLY A 79 -14.58 -46.20 -8.97
N PHE A 80 -13.85 -45.69 -7.98
CA PHE A 80 -12.43 -45.31 -8.13
C PHE A 80 -11.45 -46.47 -8.38
N THR A 81 -11.93 -47.71 -8.55
CA THR A 81 -11.07 -48.87 -8.75
C THR A 81 -10.96 -49.16 -10.24
N PRO A 82 -9.79 -48.94 -10.86
CA PRO A 82 -9.57 -49.31 -12.25
C PRO A 82 -9.78 -50.82 -12.44
N PRO A 83 -10.29 -51.26 -13.59
CA PRO A 83 -10.31 -52.66 -13.98
C PRO A 83 -8.97 -53.36 -13.71
N PRO A 84 -8.98 -54.63 -13.29
CA PRO A 84 -7.78 -55.33 -12.81
C PRO A 84 -6.70 -55.51 -13.90
N ASP A 85 -7.06 -55.39 -15.17
CA ASP A 85 -6.20 -55.47 -16.35
C ASP A 85 -5.57 -54.11 -16.73
N GLU A 86 -6.18 -52.98 -16.39
CA GLU A 86 -5.64 -51.66 -16.73
C GLU A 86 -4.33 -51.33 -16.00
N LYS A 87 -4.23 -51.71 -14.72
CA LYS A 87 -3.00 -51.49 -13.92
C LYS A 87 -1.78 -52.21 -14.49
N PRO A 88 -1.83 -53.54 -14.76
CA PRO A 88 -0.70 -54.25 -15.35
C PRO A 88 -0.42 -53.81 -16.79
N LEU A 89 -1.44 -53.47 -17.58
CA LEU A 89 -1.24 -52.93 -18.93
C LEU A 89 -0.53 -51.57 -18.91
N THR A 90 -0.91 -50.67 -18.00
CA THR A 90 -0.25 -49.37 -17.83
C THR A 90 1.18 -49.55 -17.32
N ALA A 91 1.42 -50.45 -16.37
CA ALA A 91 2.76 -50.76 -15.88
C ALA A 91 3.65 -51.37 -16.97
N ALA A 92 3.11 -52.26 -17.80
CA ALA A 92 3.80 -52.83 -18.95
C ALA A 92 4.16 -51.74 -19.98
N ALA A 93 3.23 -50.82 -20.29
CA ALA A 93 3.49 -49.70 -21.19
C ALA A 93 4.56 -48.73 -20.65
N LEU A 94 4.55 -48.42 -19.34
CA LEU A 94 5.54 -47.52 -18.73
C LEU A 94 6.94 -48.14 -18.61
N SER A 95 7.03 -49.47 -18.52
CA SER A 95 8.28 -50.21 -18.35
C SER A 95 8.86 -50.75 -19.67
N ALA A 96 8.12 -50.64 -20.77
CA ALA A 96 8.56 -51.06 -22.09
C ALA A 96 9.80 -50.25 -22.55
N PRO A 97 10.86 -50.91 -23.07
CA PRO A 97 12.06 -50.24 -23.55
C PRO A 97 11.84 -49.60 -24.93
N ASP A 98 11.24 -48.41 -24.97
CA ASP A 98 10.87 -47.74 -26.23
C ASP A 98 11.95 -46.85 -26.87
N SER A 99 13.22 -46.91 -26.44
CA SER A 99 14.26 -46.01 -26.97
C SER A 99 15.57 -46.71 -27.33
N PRO A 100 16.07 -46.56 -28.58
CA PRO A 100 17.33 -47.15 -29.02
C PRO A 100 18.58 -46.37 -28.57
N ILE A 101 18.43 -45.26 -27.82
CA ILE A 101 19.53 -44.34 -27.47
C ILE A 101 19.97 -44.54 -26.02
N ARG A 102 21.28 -44.38 -25.77
CA ARG A 102 21.90 -44.41 -24.44
C ARG A 102 21.40 -43.23 -23.58
N ARG A 103 20.37 -43.48 -22.76
CA ARG A 103 19.62 -42.48 -21.97
C ARG A 103 20.47 -41.62 -21.01
N ARG A 104 21.58 -42.13 -20.48
CA ARG A 104 22.36 -41.47 -19.41
C ARG A 104 22.97 -40.13 -19.84
N GLY A 105 23.52 -40.03 -21.05
CA GLY A 105 24.14 -38.79 -21.54
C GLY A 105 23.10 -37.70 -21.83
N LEU A 106 21.98 -38.07 -22.45
CA LEU A 106 20.90 -37.14 -22.77
C LEU A 106 20.19 -36.63 -21.51
N LEU A 107 19.92 -37.50 -20.54
CA LEU A 107 19.33 -37.09 -19.25
C LEU A 107 20.27 -36.19 -18.43
N ALA A 108 21.59 -36.45 -18.47
CA ALA A 108 22.57 -35.57 -17.83
C ALA A 108 22.59 -34.18 -18.50
N ALA A 109 22.56 -34.12 -19.83
CA ALA A 109 22.49 -32.85 -20.57
C ALA A 109 21.18 -32.09 -20.31
N LEU A 110 20.04 -32.79 -20.27
CA LEU A 110 18.75 -32.21 -19.89
C LEU A 110 18.77 -31.69 -18.45
N GLY A 111 19.31 -32.45 -17.51
CA GLY A 111 19.45 -32.04 -16.12
C GLY A 111 20.31 -30.78 -15.97
N LEU A 112 21.42 -30.70 -16.71
CA LEU A 112 22.27 -29.50 -16.75
C LEU A 112 21.51 -28.30 -17.31
N ALA A 113 20.80 -28.48 -18.43
CA ALA A 113 20.01 -27.40 -19.05
C ALA A 113 18.91 -26.89 -18.10
N LEU A 114 18.12 -27.79 -17.50
CA LEU A 114 17.09 -27.41 -16.55
C LEU A 114 17.66 -26.74 -15.30
N THR A 115 18.81 -27.19 -14.81
CA THR A 115 19.50 -26.56 -13.67
C THR A 115 19.96 -25.15 -14.04
N ALA A 116 20.56 -24.97 -15.22
CA ALA A 116 21.00 -23.67 -15.70
C ALA A 116 19.81 -22.70 -15.87
N LEU A 117 18.69 -23.17 -16.44
CA LEU A 117 17.45 -22.39 -16.52
C LEU A 117 16.89 -22.06 -15.14
N GLY A 118 16.90 -23.02 -14.20
CA GLY A 118 16.45 -22.81 -12.83
C GLY A 118 17.26 -21.74 -12.10
N VAL A 119 18.59 -21.77 -12.23
CA VAL A 119 19.48 -20.73 -11.70
C VAL A 119 19.23 -19.39 -12.38
N ALA A 120 19.06 -19.36 -13.70
CA ALA A 120 18.72 -18.15 -14.43
C ALA A 120 17.37 -17.56 -14.01
N ALA A 121 16.39 -18.40 -13.65
CA ALA A 121 15.09 -17.96 -13.15
C ALA A 121 15.16 -17.29 -11.77
N LEU A 122 16.25 -17.47 -11.01
CA LEU A 122 16.52 -16.73 -9.77
C LEU A 122 17.15 -15.36 -10.04
N PHE A 123 17.68 -15.12 -11.24
CA PHE A 123 18.36 -13.86 -11.57
C PHE A 123 17.47 -12.62 -11.43
N PRO A 124 16.17 -12.61 -11.76
CA PRO A 124 15.29 -11.47 -11.51
C PRO A 124 15.22 -11.03 -10.04
N LEU A 125 15.48 -11.92 -9.07
CA LEU A 125 15.59 -11.54 -7.65
C LEU A 125 16.73 -10.54 -7.41
N ARG A 126 17.77 -10.54 -8.26
CA ARG A 126 18.84 -9.55 -8.22
C ARG A 126 18.30 -8.13 -8.35
N SER A 127 17.24 -7.90 -9.12
CA SER A 127 16.63 -6.57 -9.29
C SER A 127 15.93 -6.05 -8.03
N LEU A 128 15.65 -6.91 -7.05
CA LEU A 128 15.10 -6.52 -5.75
C LEU A 128 16.18 -6.11 -4.73
N LEU A 129 17.44 -6.39 -5.03
CA LEU A 129 18.56 -6.09 -4.14
C LEU A 129 19.17 -4.72 -4.49
N PRO A 130 19.44 -3.85 -3.50
CA PRO A 130 19.93 -2.49 -3.71
C PRO A 130 21.45 -2.48 -3.95
N TRP A 131 21.91 -3.01 -5.07
CA TRP A 131 23.35 -3.11 -5.40
C TRP A 131 23.99 -1.78 -5.80
N ASP A 132 23.20 -0.86 -6.36
CA ASP A 132 23.61 0.43 -6.94
C ASP A 132 23.20 1.64 -6.07
N ARG A 133 22.17 1.49 -5.23
CA ARG A 133 21.73 2.54 -4.30
C ARG A 133 22.74 2.68 -3.19
N ALA A 134 23.14 3.92 -2.89
CA ALA A 134 23.98 4.29 -1.75
C ALA A 134 23.61 3.42 -0.55
N ARG A 135 24.61 2.81 0.11
CA ARG A 135 24.44 1.85 1.22
C ARG A 135 23.22 2.29 2.04
N PRO A 136 22.13 1.50 2.12
CA PRO A 136 20.82 1.99 2.59
C PRO A 136 20.85 2.57 4.01
N VAL A 137 21.90 2.28 4.77
CA VAL A 137 22.21 2.90 6.06
C VAL A 137 22.65 4.37 5.90
N ARG A 138 23.59 4.67 5.01
CA ARG A 138 24.11 6.03 4.80
C ARG A 138 23.04 6.97 4.23
N ALA A 139 22.22 6.47 3.31
CA ALA A 139 21.09 7.20 2.76
C ALA A 139 20.00 7.56 3.81
N ARG A 140 20.03 6.95 5.00
CA ARG A 140 19.14 7.28 6.12
C ARG A 140 19.82 8.14 7.19
N MET A 141 21.12 8.38 7.07
CA MET A 141 21.91 9.16 8.03
C MET A 141 22.11 10.60 7.59
N GLU A 142 22.19 10.83 6.27
CA GLU A 142 22.42 12.14 5.67
C GLU A 142 21.11 12.63 5.03
N THR A 143 20.72 13.86 5.30
CA THR A 143 19.61 14.53 4.61
C THR A 143 20.14 15.63 3.68
N PRO A 144 19.29 16.25 2.84
CA PRO A 144 19.67 17.44 2.08
C PRO A 144 20.00 18.67 2.93
N TRP A 145 19.83 18.63 4.25
CA TRP A 145 20.25 19.72 5.13
C TRP A 145 21.76 19.78 5.24
N GLY A 146 22.29 21.01 5.28
CA GLY A 146 23.70 21.27 5.45
C GLY A 146 23.97 22.74 5.72
N PRO A 147 25.23 23.11 5.99
CA PRO A 147 25.60 24.50 6.21
C PRO A 147 25.22 25.36 4.99
N GLY A 148 24.42 26.40 5.20
CA GLY A 148 24.02 27.33 4.13
C GLY A 148 22.64 27.07 3.53
N VAL A 149 22.04 25.89 3.74
CA VAL A 149 20.75 25.53 3.13
C VAL A 149 19.63 26.37 3.73
N ARG A 150 18.88 27.11 2.89
CA ARG A 150 17.78 27.96 3.34
C ARG A 150 16.55 27.13 3.75
N LEU A 151 15.83 27.65 4.74
CA LEU A 151 14.54 27.10 5.17
C LEU A 151 13.43 27.70 4.31
N LEU A 152 12.73 26.86 3.57
CA LEU A 152 11.60 27.26 2.74
C LEU A 152 10.28 26.84 3.41
N THR A 153 9.24 27.66 3.23
CA THR A 153 7.85 27.26 3.52
C THR A 153 7.37 26.19 2.53
N ALA A 154 6.21 25.58 2.81
CA ALA A 154 5.56 24.65 1.87
C ALA A 154 5.28 25.26 0.47
N GLY A 155 5.19 26.60 0.37
CA GLY A 155 5.04 27.33 -0.89
C GLY A 155 6.35 27.72 -1.55
N GLY A 156 7.50 27.22 -1.07
CA GLY A 156 8.82 27.51 -1.62
C GLY A 156 9.40 28.89 -1.25
N GLN A 157 8.75 29.64 -0.36
CA GLN A 157 9.22 30.96 0.05
C GLN A 157 10.26 30.85 1.18
N PRO A 158 11.42 31.55 1.09
CA PRO A 158 12.39 31.62 2.18
C PRO A 158 11.78 32.20 3.46
N LEU A 159 12.15 31.63 4.61
CA LEU A 159 11.56 31.97 5.91
C LEU A 159 12.47 32.93 6.69
N ARG A 160 11.93 34.05 7.19
CA ARG A 160 12.60 34.93 8.16
C ARG A 160 12.21 34.53 9.59
N PRO A 161 13.02 34.86 10.62
CA PRO A 161 12.66 34.59 12.02
C PRO A 161 11.31 35.19 12.44
N GLY A 162 10.96 36.37 11.90
CA GLY A 162 9.69 37.05 12.19
C GLY A 162 8.46 36.40 11.57
N ASP A 163 8.64 35.56 10.55
CA ASP A 163 7.54 34.89 9.84
C ASP A 163 6.99 33.69 10.61
N VAL A 164 7.64 33.29 11.72
CA VAL A 164 7.20 32.21 12.60
C VAL A 164 6.40 32.79 13.77
N PRO A 165 5.05 32.72 13.73
CA PRO A 165 4.24 33.34 14.76
C PRO A 165 4.35 32.59 16.09
N ALA A 166 4.21 33.32 17.19
CA ALA A 166 4.18 32.72 18.51
C ALA A 166 2.97 31.78 18.67
N GLY A 167 3.22 30.59 19.20
CA GLY A 167 2.15 29.65 19.52
C GLY A 167 1.54 28.91 18.33
N THR A 168 2.23 28.88 17.18
CA THR A 168 1.95 27.97 16.07
C THR A 168 3.25 27.36 15.56
N VAL A 169 3.14 26.36 14.69
CA VAL A 169 4.27 25.74 13.99
C VAL A 169 4.20 26.07 12.50
N VAL A 170 5.35 26.24 11.88
CA VAL A 170 5.47 26.41 10.42
C VAL A 170 6.27 25.23 9.87
N GLY A 171 5.71 24.50 8.91
CA GLY A 171 6.45 23.44 8.22
C GLY A 171 7.54 24.04 7.34
N VAL A 172 8.76 23.50 7.43
CA VAL A 172 9.92 23.98 6.69
C VAL A 172 10.62 22.86 5.94
N PHE A 173 11.17 23.20 4.79
CA PHE A 173 11.78 22.29 3.82
C PHE A 173 13.13 22.87 3.36
N PRO A 174 14.10 22.02 3.00
CA PRO A 174 15.39 22.50 2.51
C PRO A 174 15.29 23.07 1.10
N GLU A 175 15.96 24.17 0.85
CA GLU A 175 16.21 24.67 -0.51
C GLU A 175 16.91 23.60 -1.36
N GLY A 176 16.37 23.32 -2.55
CA GLY A 176 16.88 22.26 -3.43
C GLY A 176 16.50 20.83 -3.02
N GLY A 177 15.71 20.64 -1.96
CA GLY A 177 15.30 19.33 -1.45
C GLY A 177 13.86 19.26 -0.94
N THR A 178 12.94 20.04 -1.50
CA THR A 178 11.54 20.12 -1.03
C THR A 178 10.78 18.79 -1.09
N ASP A 179 11.18 17.91 -2.02
CA ASP A 179 10.55 16.59 -2.22
C ASP A 179 11.21 15.46 -1.41
N ALA A 180 12.26 15.78 -0.64
CA ALA A 180 12.93 14.79 0.19
C ALA A 180 12.02 14.40 1.37
N GLY A 181 11.62 13.13 1.43
CA GLY A 181 10.65 12.65 2.43
C GLY A 181 11.20 12.52 3.85
N ASP A 182 12.53 12.53 4.02
CA ASP A 182 13.25 12.42 5.29
C ASP A 182 13.70 13.78 5.87
N ALA A 183 13.67 14.84 5.06
CA ALA A 183 14.09 16.19 5.40
C ALA A 183 13.05 17.11 6.08
N PRO A 184 11.72 16.91 6.02
CA PRO A 184 10.78 17.92 6.50
C PRO A 184 10.97 18.22 7.98
N ALA A 185 10.91 19.49 8.34
CA ALA A 185 11.00 19.98 9.70
C ALA A 185 9.85 20.94 10.02
N PHE A 186 9.76 21.39 11.27
CA PHE A 186 8.90 22.49 11.66
C PHE A 186 9.67 23.49 12.53
N ALA A 187 9.41 24.77 12.29
CA ALA A 187 9.90 25.87 13.09
C ALA A 187 8.80 26.32 14.07
N VAL A 188 9.19 26.63 15.31
CA VAL A 188 8.27 27.10 16.35
C VAL A 188 8.97 28.06 17.29
N ARG A 189 8.26 29.12 17.68
CA ARG A 189 8.74 30.10 18.66
C ARG A 189 8.21 29.74 20.05
N LEU A 190 9.14 29.39 20.94
CA LEU A 190 8.93 29.08 22.34
C LEU A 190 9.43 30.21 23.22
N GLN A 191 9.02 30.22 24.49
CA GLN A 191 9.53 31.16 25.50
C GLN A 191 10.84 30.60 26.06
N PRO A 192 11.99 31.28 25.88
CA PRO A 192 13.30 30.78 26.32
C PRO A 192 13.36 30.44 27.81
N GLU A 193 12.63 31.19 28.64
CA GLU A 193 12.65 31.07 30.10
C GLU A 193 11.98 29.78 30.60
N ARG A 194 11.22 29.12 29.73
CA ARG A 194 10.48 27.88 30.06
C ARG A 194 11.24 26.61 29.72
N PHE A 195 12.41 26.69 29.09
CA PHE A 195 13.20 25.50 28.77
C PHE A 195 13.64 24.79 30.04
N THR A 196 13.17 23.55 30.22
CA THR A 196 13.65 22.65 31.29
C THR A 196 14.91 21.90 30.85
N ARG A 197 15.07 21.70 29.54
CA ARG A 197 16.29 21.23 28.90
C ARG A 197 16.56 22.07 27.65
N PRO A 198 17.74 22.70 27.54
CA PRO A 198 18.10 23.46 26.35
C PRO A 198 18.04 22.58 25.08
N PRO A 199 17.50 23.10 23.96
CA PRO A 199 17.52 22.41 22.68
C PRO A 199 18.93 22.02 22.26
N SER A 200 19.14 20.76 21.90
CA SER A 200 20.46 20.23 21.51
C SER A 200 21.00 20.87 20.23
N ALA A 201 20.11 21.34 19.35
CA ALA A 201 20.46 22.07 18.13
C ALA A 201 20.63 23.59 18.34
N GLY A 202 20.41 24.09 19.56
CA GLY A 202 20.33 25.52 19.86
C GLY A 202 18.99 26.16 19.50
N HIS A 203 18.88 27.47 19.71
CA HIS A 203 17.69 28.27 19.39
C HIS A 203 18.07 29.72 19.05
N LEU A 204 17.21 30.41 18.29
CA LEU A 204 17.33 31.84 17.98
C LEU A 204 16.24 32.62 18.70
N ASP A 205 16.53 33.10 19.91
CA ASP A 205 15.54 33.81 20.76
C ASP A 205 14.22 33.02 20.90
N GLY A 206 14.34 31.76 21.35
CA GLY A 206 13.22 30.84 21.50
C GLY A 206 12.72 30.19 20.21
N LEU A 207 13.20 30.61 19.03
CA LEU A 207 12.93 29.90 17.78
C LEU A 207 13.75 28.62 17.71
N VAL A 208 13.05 27.49 17.67
CA VAL A 208 13.62 26.15 17.52
C VAL A 208 13.09 25.49 16.26
N VAL A 209 13.88 24.58 15.70
CA VAL A 209 13.50 23.79 14.53
C VAL A 209 13.74 22.31 14.84
N TYR A 210 12.73 21.49 14.63
CA TYR A 210 12.78 20.04 14.85
C TYR A 210 12.28 19.28 13.62
N SER A 211 12.73 18.04 13.45
CA SER A 211 12.21 17.16 12.41
C SER A 211 10.70 17.00 12.56
N LEU A 212 10.00 17.05 11.42
CA LEU A 212 8.57 16.79 11.33
C LEU A 212 8.26 15.29 11.47
N LEU A 213 9.27 14.42 11.43
CA LEU A 213 9.07 12.98 11.38
C LEU A 213 9.14 12.36 12.78
N CYS A 214 8.05 11.72 13.18
CA CYS A 214 7.97 11.01 14.44
C CYS A 214 9.05 9.90 14.51
N THR A 215 9.78 9.87 15.61
CA THR A 215 10.87 8.91 15.84
C THR A 215 10.43 7.46 16.06
N HIS A 216 9.12 7.21 16.17
CA HIS A 216 8.56 5.87 16.23
C HIS A 216 8.55 5.23 14.83
N ALA A 217 7.65 5.71 13.95
CA ALA A 217 7.38 5.10 12.64
C ALA A 217 7.38 6.10 11.48
N GLY A 218 7.89 7.32 11.68
CA GLY A 218 8.06 8.31 10.61
C GLY A 218 6.82 9.12 10.24
N CYS A 219 5.69 8.95 10.93
CA CYS A 219 4.52 9.80 10.70
C CYS A 219 4.83 11.30 10.94
N PRO A 220 4.27 12.23 10.15
CA PRO A 220 4.38 13.66 10.40
C PRO A 220 3.76 14.05 11.75
N VAL A 221 4.55 14.62 12.66
CA VAL A 221 4.07 15.27 13.89
C VAL A 221 3.52 16.64 13.49
N ARG A 222 2.20 16.82 13.50
CA ARG A 222 1.55 18.06 12.96
C ARG A 222 0.63 18.78 13.94
N LEU A 223 0.43 18.24 15.14
CA LEU A 223 -0.52 18.79 16.10
C LEU A 223 0.22 19.50 17.24
N TYR A 224 0.29 20.83 17.18
CA TYR A 224 0.90 21.63 18.23
C TYR A 224 -0.11 22.04 19.30
N LEU A 225 0.17 21.67 20.54
CA LEU A 225 -0.65 22.01 21.71
C LEU A 225 -0.12 23.32 22.32
N LYS A 226 -0.65 24.45 21.82
CA LYS A 226 -0.20 25.83 22.12
C LYS A 226 -0.04 26.14 23.62
N GLY A 227 -0.90 25.59 24.49
CA GLY A 227 -0.82 25.82 25.94
C GLY A 227 0.30 25.05 26.64
N THR A 228 0.59 23.82 26.18
CA THR A 228 1.53 22.92 26.85
C THR A 228 2.92 22.93 26.22
N GLY A 229 3.10 23.51 25.03
CA GLY A 229 4.36 23.44 24.29
C GLY A 229 4.69 22.02 23.80
N ARG A 230 3.65 21.22 23.54
CA ARG A 230 3.81 19.83 23.13
C ARG A 230 3.48 19.65 21.66
N MET A 231 4.24 18.78 21.00
CA MET A 231 3.96 18.33 19.64
C MET A 231 3.38 16.92 19.68
N LEU A 232 2.27 16.69 18.99
CA LEU A 232 1.57 15.40 18.99
C LEU A 232 1.64 14.75 17.60
N CYS A 233 1.98 13.46 17.60
CA CYS A 233 1.87 12.56 16.47
C CYS A 233 0.45 11.98 16.41
N PRO A 234 -0.32 12.19 15.32
CA PRO A 234 -1.70 11.71 15.23
C PRO A 234 -1.81 10.19 15.06
N CYS A 235 -0.76 9.51 14.62
CA CYS A 235 -0.82 8.08 14.29
C CYS A 235 -1.00 7.19 15.53
N HIS A 236 -0.16 7.39 16.55
CA HIS A 236 -0.14 6.56 17.77
C HIS A 236 0.03 7.41 19.02
N GLN A 237 -0.32 8.69 18.93
CA GLN A 237 -0.42 9.63 20.05
C GLN A 237 0.89 9.87 20.81
N SER A 238 2.04 9.66 20.16
CA SER A 238 3.32 10.11 20.72
C SER A 238 3.30 11.62 20.91
N SER A 239 3.59 12.07 22.13
CA SER A 239 3.66 13.50 22.48
C SER A 239 5.07 13.88 22.86
N PHE A 240 5.58 14.99 22.32
CA PHE A 240 6.93 15.47 22.51
C PHE A 240 6.90 16.83 23.22
N ASP A 241 7.61 16.96 24.33
CA ASP A 241 7.73 18.21 25.08
C ASP A 241 8.85 19.07 24.48
N LEU A 242 8.46 20.16 23.83
CA LEU A 242 9.41 21.05 23.15
C LEU A 242 10.20 21.93 24.12
N PHE A 243 9.76 22.09 25.37
CA PHE A 243 10.54 22.76 26.41
C PHE A 243 11.62 21.86 27.02
N ALA A 244 11.51 20.55 26.79
CA ALA A 244 12.46 19.54 27.24
C ALA A 244 13.19 18.91 26.04
N ASP A 245 13.73 19.71 25.12
CA ASP A 245 14.43 19.25 23.89
C ASP A 245 13.69 18.12 23.14
N ALA A 246 12.41 18.37 22.84
CA ALA A 246 11.48 17.48 22.16
C ALA A 246 11.43 16.04 22.72
N GLU A 247 11.52 15.88 24.03
CA GLU A 247 11.44 14.60 24.72
C GLU A 247 10.07 13.94 24.58
N PRO A 248 9.97 12.66 24.20
CA PRO A 248 8.70 11.96 24.23
C PRO A 248 8.22 11.81 25.68
N VAL A 249 7.01 12.31 25.96
CA VAL A 249 6.36 12.26 27.28
C VAL A 249 5.13 11.34 27.31
N ALA A 250 4.68 10.87 26.14
CA ALA A 250 3.57 9.92 25.99
C ALA A 250 3.70 9.15 24.66
N GLY A 251 2.98 8.02 24.57
CA GLY A 251 2.93 7.17 23.38
C GLY A 251 4.20 6.33 23.15
N PRO A 252 4.30 5.63 22.01
CA PRO A 252 5.34 4.63 21.76
C PRO A 252 6.68 5.19 21.27
N ALA A 253 6.82 6.52 21.11
CA ALA A 253 8.09 7.08 20.66
C ALA A 253 9.10 7.04 21.81
N ALA A 254 10.27 6.44 21.57
CA ALA A 254 11.32 6.28 22.58
C ALA A 254 12.50 7.26 22.41
N ARG A 255 12.44 8.17 21.42
CA ARG A 255 13.53 9.11 21.12
C ARG A 255 13.00 10.53 20.91
N ARG A 256 13.83 11.51 21.27
CA ARG A 256 13.60 12.94 20.99
C ARG A 256 13.45 13.19 19.49
N LEU A 257 12.64 14.19 19.11
CA LEU A 257 12.69 14.68 17.73
C LEU A 257 14.07 15.29 17.48
N PRO A 258 14.77 14.94 16.39
CA PRO A 258 16.04 15.58 16.07
C PRO A 258 15.86 17.07 15.81
N GLY A 259 16.71 17.90 16.43
CA GLY A 259 16.73 19.34 16.20
C GLY A 259 17.55 19.69 14.98
N LEU A 260 17.20 20.77 14.27
CA LEU A 260 17.95 21.30 13.14
C LEU A 260 18.61 22.62 13.58
N PRO A 261 19.96 22.72 13.56
CA PRO A 261 20.64 23.93 13.98
C PRO A 261 20.50 25.01 12.88
N VAL A 262 20.10 26.21 13.28
CA VAL A 262 19.77 27.31 12.35
C VAL A 262 20.41 28.62 12.74
N ALA A 263 20.66 29.47 11.74
CA ALA A 263 21.18 30.82 11.89
C ALA A 263 20.48 31.78 10.89
N VAL A 264 20.60 33.09 11.14
CA VAL A 264 20.11 34.14 10.23
C VAL A 264 21.21 34.54 9.25
N ASP A 265 20.94 34.49 7.95
CA ASP A 265 21.87 34.87 6.88
C ASP A 265 22.00 36.39 6.73
N ALA A 266 22.92 36.82 5.86
CA ALA A 266 23.19 38.24 5.62
C ALA A 266 21.95 38.98 5.07
N ASP A 267 21.06 38.26 4.39
CA ASP A 267 19.82 38.78 3.81
C ASP A 267 18.64 38.76 4.81
N GLY A 268 18.87 38.21 6.01
CA GLY A 268 17.90 38.11 7.10
C GLY A 268 16.97 36.89 7.04
N TYR A 269 17.31 35.87 6.26
CA TYR A 269 16.56 34.61 6.17
C TYR A 269 17.20 33.50 7.03
N LEU A 270 16.39 32.51 7.40
CA LEU A 270 16.84 31.35 8.14
C LEU A 270 17.59 30.39 7.21
N ARG A 271 18.77 29.96 7.66
CA ARG A 271 19.56 28.88 7.05
C ARG A 271 19.93 27.83 8.09
N ALA A 272 20.07 26.59 7.66
CA ALA A 272 20.68 25.55 8.46
C ALA A 272 22.20 25.78 8.59
N THR A 273 22.77 25.44 9.74
CA THR A 273 24.23 25.45 9.97
C THR A 273 24.83 24.04 9.92
N GLY A 274 23.99 23.01 9.79
CA GLY A 274 24.35 21.61 9.70
C GLY A 274 23.10 20.74 9.45
N ASP A 275 23.27 19.43 9.47
CA ASP A 275 22.15 18.46 9.44
C ASP A 275 21.49 18.34 10.83
N PHE A 276 20.43 17.54 10.94
CA PHE A 276 19.77 17.21 12.19
C PHE A 276 20.74 16.63 13.24
N THR A 277 20.44 16.86 14.52
CA THR A 277 21.24 16.31 15.65
C THR A 277 21.24 14.78 15.72
N ALA A 278 20.32 14.12 15.02
CA ALA A 278 20.26 12.68 14.83
C ALA A 278 19.45 12.35 13.57
N PRO A 279 19.56 11.12 13.01
CA PRO A 279 18.76 10.70 11.87
C PRO A 279 17.25 10.89 12.12
N PRO A 280 16.53 11.63 11.26
CA PRO A 280 15.10 11.88 11.40
C PRO A 280 14.25 10.62 11.13
N GLY A 281 13.02 10.64 11.62
CA GLY A 281 12.05 9.56 11.39
C GLY A 281 12.35 8.28 12.18
N ALA A 282 11.85 7.15 11.66
CA ALA A 282 11.86 5.85 12.35
C ALA A 282 13.27 5.32 12.60
N GLY A 283 13.41 4.52 13.66
CA GLY A 283 14.68 3.84 13.95
C GLY A 283 15.05 2.80 12.88
N PHE A 284 16.34 2.51 12.77
CA PHE A 284 16.87 1.43 11.93
C PHE A 284 18.02 0.70 12.66
N TRP A 285 18.30 -0.53 12.25
CA TRP A 285 19.16 -1.46 12.99
C TRP A 285 20.57 -0.93 13.30
N ASN A 286 21.17 -0.18 12.36
CA ASN A 286 22.52 0.37 12.49
C ASN A 286 22.54 1.86 12.87
N ARG A 287 21.49 2.37 13.53
CA ARG A 287 21.45 3.75 14.02
C ARG A 287 22.37 3.87 15.24
N PRO A 288 23.26 4.86 15.31
CA PRO A 288 24.12 5.11 16.48
C PRO A 288 23.31 5.50 17.73
#